data_AF-R7YQI5-F1
#
_entry.id   AF-R7YQI5-F1
#
_cell.length_a   1.000
_cell.length_b   1.000
_cell.length_c   1.000
_cell.angle_alpha   90.00
_cell.angle_beta   90.00
_cell.angle_gamma   90.00
#
_symmetry.space_group_name_H-M   'P 1'
#
loop_
_entity.id
_entity.type
_entity.pdbx_description
1 polymer ?
#
loop_
_entity_poly.entity_id
_entity_poly.type
_entity_poly.pdbx_seq_one_letter_code
_entity_poly.pdbx_strand_id
1 'polypeptide(L)'
;MFFAVNMLNNWAFAFDISVPVHIILRSFGSVSTMAAGWLKGKRYSRLQVFSVALLTVGVVVAAWADAKGKGKSMSTSKLDLTSPSFEAGLLVLLLAQLLSAYMGVYVQEIYEAHGKHWHENLFYSHFLSLPLFLPLSSTLQRQYHRLTLSPPLQLPSSLTAPLPSALATTLAKTPTSVAMLMLNAVTQLLCISGVNLLSANTSAVTVTIVLNVRKLVSFMFSIWLFGNKLSGQMLFGAALVFGAGALYGWETSVGIKRREGGRKSVESANGRARKEL
;
A
#
# COMPACT_ATOMS: atom_id res chain seq x y z
N MET A 1 14.54 -8.87 4.91
CA MET A 1 13.91 -7.83 4.05
C MET A 1 12.67 -7.20 4.68
N PHE A 2 11.68 -7.99 5.10
CA PHE A 2 10.44 -7.48 5.70
C PHE A 2 10.67 -6.44 6.82
N PHE A 3 11.50 -6.77 7.82
CA PHE A 3 11.86 -5.86 8.91
C PHE A 3 12.47 -4.54 8.40
N ALA A 4 13.50 -4.62 7.55
CA ALA A 4 14.21 -3.46 7.01
C ALA A 4 13.28 -2.53 6.22
N VAL A 5 12.42 -3.09 5.36
CA VAL A 5 11.43 -2.30 4.60
C VAL A 5 10.50 -1.53 5.54
N ASN A 6 9.93 -2.20 6.55
CA ASN A 6 9.03 -1.53 7.50
C ASN A 6 9.77 -0.47 8.32
N MET A 7 11.00 -0.75 8.75
CA MET A 7 11.77 0.17 9.57
C MET A 7 12.24 1.40 8.78
N LEU A 8 12.70 1.24 7.53
CA LEU A 8 13.07 2.36 6.66
C LEU A 8 11.86 3.25 6.32
N ASN A 9 10.70 2.65 6.01
CA ASN A 9 9.48 3.42 5.77
C ASN A 9 9.04 4.21 7.01
N ASN A 10 9.22 3.66 8.22
CA ASN A 10 8.90 4.37 9.46
C ASN A 10 9.93 5.46 9.78
N TRP A 11 11.22 5.17 9.57
CA TRP A 11 12.32 6.07 9.87
C TRP A 11 12.36 7.29 8.94
N ALA A 12 11.82 7.17 7.72
CA ALA A 12 11.67 8.30 6.79
C ALA A 12 10.96 9.53 7.41
N PHE A 13 10.05 9.33 8.36
CA PHE A 13 9.37 10.45 9.04
C PHE A 13 10.27 11.24 10.00
N ALA A 14 11.43 10.70 10.39
CA ALA A 14 12.41 11.41 11.20
C ALA A 14 13.20 12.47 10.41
N PHE A 15 13.11 12.44 9.07
CA PHE A 15 13.81 13.35 8.15
C PHE A 15 12.90 14.47 7.61
N ASP A 16 11.94 14.92 8.42
CA ASP A 16 10.96 15.98 8.08
C ASP A 16 10.12 15.69 6.82
N ILE A 17 10.02 14.42 6.41
CA ILE A 17 9.17 14.03 5.30
C ILE A 17 7.70 14.10 5.72
N SER A 18 6.97 15.03 5.13
CA SER A 18 5.53 15.12 5.33
C SER A 18 4.80 13.89 4.79
N VAL A 19 3.70 13.50 5.44
CA VAL A 19 2.85 12.37 5.02
C VAL A 19 2.43 12.44 3.54
N PRO A 20 2.00 13.60 2.99
CA PRO A 20 1.70 13.69 1.55
C PRO A 20 2.90 13.41 0.64
N VAL A 21 4.10 13.91 0.99
CA VAL A 21 5.33 13.64 0.22
C VAL A 21 5.68 12.15 0.26
N HIS A 22 5.59 11.52 1.44
CA HIS A 22 5.76 10.07 1.56
C HIS A 22 4.78 9.33 0.64
N ILE A 23 3.49 9.69 0.64
CA ILE A 23 2.47 9.06 -0.22
C ILE A 23 2.84 9.18 -1.70
N ILE A 24 3.27 10.35 -2.16
CA ILE A 24 3.70 10.59 -3.54
C ILE A 24 4.90 9.70 -3.88
N LEU A 25 5.95 9.67 -3.05
CA LEU A 25 7.14 8.86 -3.29
C LEU A 25 6.83 7.35 -3.28
N ARG A 26 5.97 6.91 -2.38
CA ARG A 26 5.52 5.52 -2.31
C ARG A 26 4.57 5.14 -3.45
N SER A 27 3.99 6.10 -4.17
CA SER A 27 3.15 5.82 -5.35
C SER A 27 3.95 5.26 -6.53
N PHE A 28 5.23 5.66 -6.65
CA PHE A 28 6.18 5.12 -7.63
C PHE A 28 6.51 3.63 -7.43
N GLY A 29 6.02 3.00 -6.35
CA GLY A 29 6.26 1.60 -6.07
C GLY A 29 5.69 0.64 -7.09
N SER A 30 4.54 0.97 -7.66
CA SER A 30 3.95 0.18 -8.74
C SER A 30 4.86 0.17 -9.97
N VAL A 31 5.46 1.32 -10.29
CA VAL A 31 6.43 1.46 -11.39
C VAL A 31 7.68 0.64 -11.11
N SER A 32 8.30 0.80 -9.93
CA SER A 32 9.50 0.04 -9.56
C SER A 32 9.24 -1.47 -9.45
N THR A 33 8.05 -1.88 -9.00
CA THR A 33 7.66 -3.30 -8.95
C THR A 33 7.47 -3.87 -10.35
N MET A 34 6.86 -3.11 -11.27
CA MET A 34 6.74 -3.51 -12.67
C MET A 34 8.12 -3.61 -13.34
N ALA A 35 9.01 -2.65 -13.07
CA ALA A 35 10.39 -2.68 -13.57
C ALA A 35 11.16 -3.90 -13.02
N ALA A 36 11.05 -4.19 -11.72
CA ALA A 36 11.66 -5.37 -11.10
C ALA A 36 11.14 -6.68 -11.71
N GLY A 37 9.84 -6.78 -11.95
CA GLY A 37 9.25 -7.94 -12.63
C GLY A 37 9.73 -8.08 -14.09
N TRP A 38 9.91 -6.95 -14.80
CA TRP A 38 10.44 -6.95 -16.16
C TRP A 38 11.90 -7.41 -16.21
N LEU A 39 12.73 -6.96 -15.27
CA LEU A 39 14.12 -7.45 -15.11
C LEU A 39 14.19 -8.94 -14.81
N LYS A 40 13.17 -9.50 -14.14
CA LYS A 40 13.00 -10.94 -13.90
C LYS A 40 12.32 -11.68 -15.06
N GLY A 41 12.19 -11.06 -16.23
CA GLY A 41 11.69 -11.68 -17.46
C GLY A 41 10.16 -11.72 -17.61
N LYS A 42 9.39 -11.09 -16.71
CA LYS A 42 7.94 -10.96 -16.87
C LYS A 42 7.63 -9.97 -18.01
N ARG A 43 6.63 -10.29 -18.83
CA ARG A 43 6.18 -9.44 -19.94
C ARG A 43 4.89 -8.72 -19.55
N TYR A 44 4.85 -7.42 -19.78
CA TYR A 44 3.69 -6.57 -19.54
C TYR A 44 3.12 -6.05 -20.85
N SER A 45 1.80 -5.96 -20.94
CA SER A 45 1.16 -5.36 -22.11
C SER A 45 1.28 -3.83 -22.07
N ARG A 46 1.20 -3.18 -23.24
CA ARG A 46 1.23 -1.71 -23.33
C ARG A 46 0.14 -1.07 -22.47
N LEU A 47 -1.02 -1.73 -22.37
CA LEU A 47 -2.14 -1.24 -21.58
C LEU A 47 -1.86 -1.36 -20.08
N GLN A 48 -1.19 -2.44 -19.63
CA GLN A 48 -0.74 -2.57 -18.24
C GLN A 48 0.24 -1.45 -17.84
N VAL A 49 1.22 -1.15 -18.71
CA VAL A 49 2.19 -0.07 -18.49
C VAL A 49 1.48 1.29 -18.44
N PHE A 50 0.57 1.55 -19.39
CA PHE A 50 -0.23 2.77 -19.40
C PHE A 50 -1.07 2.93 -18.13
N SER A 51 -1.73 1.85 -17.68
CA SER A 51 -2.49 1.87 -16.43
C SER A 51 -1.61 2.21 -15.22
N VAL A 52 -0.39 1.67 -15.12
CA VAL A 52 0.51 1.99 -14.01
C VAL A 52 0.98 3.45 -14.07
N ALA A 53 1.25 3.99 -15.26
CA ALA A 53 1.56 5.41 -15.43
C ALA A 53 0.37 6.29 -14.99
N LEU A 54 -0.83 5.96 -15.45
CA LEU A 54 -2.06 6.68 -15.10
C LEU A 54 -2.38 6.63 -13.60
N LEU A 55 -2.16 5.46 -12.97
CA LEU A 55 -2.28 5.27 -11.53
C LEU A 55 -1.34 6.21 -10.76
N THR A 56 -0.08 6.29 -11.21
CA THR A 56 0.95 7.13 -10.56
C THR A 56 0.53 8.60 -10.62
N VAL A 57 0.11 9.07 -11.79
CA VAL A 57 -0.41 10.45 -11.97
C VAL A 57 -1.61 10.70 -11.07
N GLY A 58 -2.57 9.78 -11.03
CA GLY A 58 -3.77 9.91 -10.20
C GLY A 58 -3.46 10.04 -8.71
N VAL A 59 -2.55 9.21 -8.19
CA VAL A 59 -2.12 9.27 -6.78
C VAL A 59 -1.40 10.59 -6.48
N VAL A 60 -0.52 11.05 -7.38
CA VAL A 60 0.19 12.33 -7.21
C VAL A 60 -0.81 13.50 -7.15
N VAL A 61 -1.76 13.55 -8.09
CA VAL A 61 -2.79 14.60 -8.13
C VAL A 61 -3.65 14.57 -6.87
N ALA A 62 -4.11 13.39 -6.44
CA ALA A 62 -4.93 13.26 -5.23
C ALA A 62 -4.16 13.68 -3.96
N ALA A 63 -2.89 13.26 -3.82
CA ALA A 63 -2.05 13.60 -2.68
C ALA A 63 -1.73 15.11 -2.63
N TRP A 64 -1.46 15.73 -3.78
CA TRP A 64 -1.27 17.18 -3.87
C TRP A 64 -2.55 17.93 -3.47
N ALA A 65 -3.70 17.49 -4.00
CA ALA A 65 -4.98 18.10 -3.71
C ALA A 65 -5.34 18.02 -2.21
N ASP A 66 -5.05 16.89 -1.55
CA ASP A 66 -5.22 16.74 -0.10
C ASP A 66 -4.30 17.69 0.69
N ALA A 67 -3.00 17.74 0.34
CA ALA A 67 -2.05 18.62 1.00
C ALA A 67 -2.47 20.09 0.92
N LYS A 68 -2.87 20.53 -0.29
CA LYS A 68 -3.37 21.88 -0.55
C LYS A 68 -4.66 22.17 0.22
N GLY A 69 -5.60 21.23 0.25
CA GLY A 69 -6.88 21.38 0.97
C GLY A 69 -6.72 21.54 2.48
N LYS A 70 -5.65 20.99 3.06
CA LYS A 70 -5.32 21.10 4.49
C LYS A 70 -4.41 22.28 4.82
N GLY A 71 -4.17 23.19 3.88
CA GLY A 71 -3.29 24.36 4.07
C GLY A 71 -1.82 24.01 4.29
N LYS A 72 -1.43 22.74 4.07
CA LYS A 72 -0.02 22.35 4.07
C LYS A 72 0.55 22.76 2.73
N SER A 73 1.31 23.86 2.69
CA SER A 73 2.01 24.25 1.48
C SER A 73 3.01 23.15 1.12
N MET A 74 2.70 22.37 0.08
CA MET A 74 3.70 21.58 -0.64
C MET A 74 4.46 22.60 -1.50
N SER A 75 5.23 23.47 -0.84
CA SER A 75 5.98 24.52 -1.50
C SER A 75 7.12 23.83 -2.24
N THR A 76 6.91 23.52 -3.51
CA THR A 76 8.00 23.13 -4.42
C THR A 76 9.10 24.20 -4.49
N SER A 77 8.79 25.44 -4.11
CA SER A 77 9.70 26.58 -3.94
C SER A 77 10.35 26.70 -2.55
N LYS A 78 9.99 25.85 -1.58
CA LYS A 78 10.72 25.63 -0.30
C LYS A 78 11.12 24.17 -0.12
N LEU A 79 11.28 23.43 -1.21
CA LEU A 79 12.07 22.21 -1.16
C LEU A 79 13.52 22.69 -1.09
N ASP A 80 14.03 22.90 0.12
CA ASP A 80 15.47 22.93 0.34
C ASP A 80 15.99 21.51 0.07
N LEU A 81 16.11 21.17 -1.21
CA LEU A 81 16.74 19.96 -1.71
C LEU A 81 18.21 19.88 -1.24
N THR A 82 18.75 20.99 -0.74
CA THR A 82 20.09 21.14 -0.17
C THR A 82 20.14 20.88 1.33
N SER A 83 19.00 20.72 2.01
CA SER A 83 19.03 20.32 3.42
C SER A 83 19.43 18.84 3.51
N PRO A 84 20.58 18.51 4.14
CA PRO A 84 21.13 17.15 4.13
C PRO A 84 20.17 16.15 4.77
N SER A 85 19.32 16.59 5.71
CA SER A 85 18.29 15.75 6.32
C SER A 85 17.18 15.35 5.34
N PHE A 86 16.68 16.28 4.52
CA PHE A 86 15.60 15.97 3.57
C PHE A 86 16.09 15.08 2.42
N GLU A 87 17.30 15.34 1.90
CA GLU A 87 17.94 14.48 0.90
C GLU A 87 18.15 13.07 1.43
N ALA A 88 18.67 12.93 2.66
CA ALA A 88 18.81 11.63 3.32
C ALA A 88 17.47 10.91 3.46
N GLY A 89 16.41 11.62 3.84
CA GLY A 89 15.05 11.05 3.91
C GLY A 89 14.55 10.55 2.55
N LEU A 90 14.79 11.29 1.46
CA LEU A 90 14.43 10.90 0.10
C LEU A 90 15.18 9.63 -0.32
N LEU A 91 16.48 9.55 -0.03
CA LEU A 91 17.31 8.36 -0.28
C LEU A 91 16.80 7.15 0.51
N VAL A 92 16.46 7.33 1.79
CA VAL A 92 15.88 6.27 2.63
C VAL A 92 14.56 5.76 2.05
N LEU A 93 13.67 6.65 1.60
CA LEU A 93 12.42 6.25 0.96
C LEU A 93 12.61 5.55 -0.38
N LEU A 94 13.53 6.05 -1.22
CA LEU A 94 13.87 5.41 -2.48
C LEU A 94 14.39 3.99 -2.25
N LEU A 95 15.32 3.83 -1.30
CA LEU A 95 15.85 2.52 -0.91
C LEU A 95 14.74 1.62 -0.37
N ALA A 96 13.90 2.12 0.53
CA ALA A 96 12.78 1.37 1.08
C ALA A 96 11.82 0.90 -0.03
N GLN A 97 11.64 1.71 -1.07
CA GLN A 97 10.75 1.41 -2.18
C GLN A 97 11.33 0.38 -3.15
N LEU A 98 12.63 0.46 -3.46
CA LEU A 98 13.32 -0.55 -4.24
C LEU A 98 13.33 -1.90 -3.53
N LEU A 99 13.62 -1.92 -2.22
CA LEU A 99 13.54 -3.14 -1.41
C LEU A 99 12.11 -3.67 -1.33
N SER A 100 11.09 -2.80 -1.22
CA SER A 100 9.68 -3.20 -1.24
C SER A 100 9.30 -3.86 -2.57
N ALA A 101 9.72 -3.28 -3.69
CA ALA A 101 9.47 -3.80 -5.02
C ALA A 101 10.14 -5.16 -5.24
N TYR A 102 11.42 -5.27 -4.88
CA TYR A 102 12.15 -6.53 -4.94
C TYR A 102 11.51 -7.59 -4.03
N MET A 103 11.17 -7.25 -2.78
CA MET A 103 10.50 -8.16 -1.86
C MET A 103 9.16 -8.66 -2.43
N GLY A 104 8.37 -7.79 -3.05
CA GLY A 104 7.09 -8.19 -3.67
C GLY A 104 7.28 -9.21 -4.80
N VAL A 105 8.24 -8.98 -5.70
CA VAL A 105 8.57 -9.93 -6.79
C VAL A 105 9.15 -11.24 -6.22
N TYR A 106 10.02 -11.15 -5.22
CA TYR A 106 10.61 -12.33 -4.57
C TYR A 106 9.57 -13.21 -3.88
N VAL A 107 8.62 -12.62 -3.15
CA VAL A 107 7.52 -13.35 -2.53
C VAL A 107 6.65 -14.03 -3.59
N GLN A 108 6.41 -13.36 -4.73
CA GLN A 108 5.69 -13.97 -5.85
C GLN A 108 6.45 -15.19 -6.41
N GLU A 109 7.76 -15.10 -6.62
CA GLU A 109 8.58 -16.23 -7.09
C GLU A 109 8.54 -17.41 -6.12
N ILE A 110 8.60 -17.15 -4.80
CA ILE A 110 8.47 -18.21 -3.78
C ILE A 110 7.12 -18.92 -3.91
N TYR A 111 6.01 -18.18 -4.04
CA TYR A 111 4.69 -18.79 -4.19
C TYR A 111 4.52 -19.56 -5.50
N GLU A 112 5.17 -19.10 -6.58
CA GLU A 112 5.19 -19.82 -7.87
C GLU A 112 6.01 -21.12 -7.77
N ALA A 113 7.11 -21.14 -7.01
CA ALA A 113 8.01 -22.29 -6.91
C ALA A 113 7.63 -23.32 -5.82
N HIS A 114 7.13 -22.87 -4.67
CA HIS A 114 6.90 -23.71 -3.48
C HIS A 114 5.43 -23.84 -3.08
N GLY A 115 4.52 -23.22 -3.83
CA GLY A 115 3.09 -23.24 -3.55
C GLY A 115 2.62 -22.07 -2.67
N LYS A 116 1.29 -21.93 -2.57
CA LYS A 116 0.61 -20.74 -2.05
C LYS A 116 0.45 -20.75 -0.52
N HIS A 117 1.53 -21.01 0.21
CA HIS A 117 1.56 -21.08 1.67
C HIS A 117 1.61 -19.70 2.34
N TRP A 118 0.57 -18.89 2.14
CA TRP A 118 0.56 -17.48 2.60
C TRP A 118 0.53 -17.31 4.12
N HIS A 119 -0.07 -18.26 4.86
CA HIS A 119 -0.07 -18.26 6.32
C HIS A 119 1.34 -18.46 6.88
N GLU A 120 2.11 -19.38 6.29
CA GLU A 120 3.49 -19.65 6.68
C GLU A 120 4.37 -18.43 6.38
N ASN A 121 4.24 -17.85 5.18
CA ASN A 121 4.97 -16.62 4.84
C ASN A 121 4.64 -15.48 5.80
N LEU A 122 3.35 -15.31 6.17
CA LEU A 122 2.92 -14.32 7.15
C LEU A 122 3.54 -14.57 8.52
N PHE A 123 3.46 -15.81 9.02
CA PHE A 123 4.00 -16.22 10.31
C PHE A 123 5.51 -16.00 10.38
N TYR A 124 6.29 -16.59 9.47
CA TYR A 124 7.73 -16.52 9.48
C TYR A 124 8.25 -15.10 9.28
N SER A 125 7.62 -14.30 8.40
CA SER A 125 8.03 -12.91 8.19
C SER A 125 7.94 -12.08 9.47
N HIS A 126 6.89 -12.28 10.28
CA HIS A 126 6.70 -11.56 11.54
C HIS A 126 7.53 -12.16 12.67
N PHE A 127 7.47 -13.49 12.84
CA PHE A 127 8.21 -14.20 13.89
C PHE A 127 9.71 -13.93 13.81
N LEU A 128 10.30 -14.06 12.61
CA LEU A 128 11.73 -13.80 12.41
C LEU A 128 12.09 -12.31 12.54
N SER A 129 11.11 -11.40 12.45
CA SER A 129 11.35 -9.98 12.68
C SER A 129 11.35 -9.59 14.16
N LEU A 130 10.71 -10.37 15.04
CA LEU A 130 10.60 -10.05 16.47
C LEU A 130 11.96 -9.91 17.18
N PRO A 131 12.94 -10.83 17.01
CA PRO A 131 14.25 -10.68 17.63
C PRO A 131 14.99 -9.40 17.19
N LEU A 132 14.74 -8.94 15.97
CA LEU A 132 15.37 -7.72 15.43
C LEU A 132 14.85 -6.44 16.11
N PHE A 133 13.74 -6.50 16.84
CA PHE A 133 13.24 -5.39 17.66
C PHE A 133 13.86 -5.35 19.07
N LEU A 134 14.58 -6.39 19.51
CA LEU A 134 15.20 -6.42 20.85
C LEU A 134 16.13 -5.23 21.11
N PRO A 135 17.00 -4.79 20.17
CA PRO A 135 17.84 -3.61 20.37
C PRO A 135 17.04 -2.30 20.49
N LEU A 136 15.81 -2.27 19.97
CA LEU A 136 14.91 -1.11 20.03
C LEU A 136 14.00 -1.13 21.28
N SER A 137 14.09 -2.16 22.11
CA SER A 137 13.19 -2.39 23.27
C SER A 137 13.13 -1.18 24.21
N SER A 138 14.26 -0.54 24.52
CA SER A 138 14.30 0.65 25.38
C SER A 138 13.51 1.84 24.82
N THR A 139 13.54 2.01 23.50
CA THR A 139 12.78 3.06 22.82
C THR A 139 11.31 2.69 22.76
N LEU A 140 10.97 1.44 22.48
CA LEU A 140 9.58 0.95 22.47
C LEU A 140 8.92 1.10 23.84
N GLN A 141 9.61 0.75 24.93
CA GLN A 141 9.10 0.92 26.29
C GLN A 141 8.84 2.38 26.65
N ARG A 142 9.77 3.28 26.30
CA ARG A 142 9.59 4.72 26.52
C ARG A 142 8.39 5.27 25.74
N GLN A 143 8.22 4.88 24.48
CA GLN A 143 7.07 5.30 23.67
C GLN A 143 5.75 4.72 24.22
N TYR A 144 5.75 3.45 24.62
CA TYR A 144 4.58 2.81 25.22
C TYR A 144 4.16 3.50 26.52
N HIS A 145 5.11 3.84 27.39
CA HIS A 145 4.82 4.59 28.61
C HIS A 145 4.25 5.99 28.30
N ARG A 146 4.68 6.65 27.21
CA ARG A 146 4.07 7.93 26.82
C ARG A 146 2.62 7.76 26.38
N LEU A 147 2.27 6.63 25.75
CA LEU A 147 0.90 6.32 25.33
C LEU A 147 -0.02 5.99 26.52
N THR A 148 0.50 5.33 27.56
CA THR A 148 -0.30 4.98 28.76
C THR A 148 -0.66 6.19 29.60
N LEU A 149 0.09 7.29 29.49
CA LEU A 149 -0.22 8.56 30.14
C LEU A 149 -1.35 9.36 29.46
N SER A 150 -1.89 8.87 28.34
CA SER A 150 -2.99 9.55 27.64
C SER A 150 -4.31 9.49 28.41
N PRO A 151 -5.20 10.50 28.27
CA PRO A 151 -6.51 10.49 28.92
C PRO A 151 -7.34 9.24 28.57
N PRO A 152 -8.18 8.75 29.49
CA PRO A 152 -9.04 7.59 29.26
C PRO A 152 -10.01 7.84 28.10
N LEU A 153 -10.40 6.75 27.43
CA LEU A 153 -11.28 6.80 26.27
C LEU A 153 -12.68 7.30 26.66
N GLN A 154 -13.06 8.46 26.11
CA GLN A 154 -14.41 9.00 26.26
C GLN A 154 -15.32 8.41 25.19
N LEU A 155 -16.09 7.38 25.56
CA LEU A 155 -17.06 6.75 24.66
C LEU A 155 -18.42 7.45 24.78
N PRO A 156 -19.10 7.76 23.66
CA PRO A 156 -20.49 8.16 23.68
C PRO A 156 -21.35 7.09 24.35
N SER A 157 -22.32 7.52 25.16
CA SER A 157 -23.25 6.64 25.89
C SER A 157 -24.07 5.70 24.97
N SER A 158 -24.25 6.09 23.71
CA SER A 158 -24.89 5.27 22.67
C SER A 158 -24.10 4.02 22.26
N LEU A 159 -22.76 4.07 22.33
CA LEU A 159 -21.91 2.93 22.01
C LEU A 159 -21.65 2.01 23.21
N THR A 160 -21.83 2.52 24.43
CA THR A 160 -21.65 1.74 25.67
C THR A 160 -22.90 0.95 26.08
N ALA A 161 -24.09 1.40 25.67
CA ALA A 161 -25.36 0.75 26.01
C ALA A 161 -25.49 -0.72 25.53
N PRO A 162 -25.03 -1.11 24.32
CA PRO A 162 -25.10 -2.50 23.87
C PRO A 162 -23.94 -3.40 24.36
N LEU A 163 -22.94 -2.85 25.05
CA LEU A 163 -21.74 -3.59 25.46
C LEU A 163 -21.94 -4.28 26.83
N PRO A 164 -21.38 -5.50 27.03
CA PRO A 164 -21.32 -6.12 28.34
C PRO A 164 -20.63 -5.20 29.36
N SER A 165 -21.16 -5.13 30.59
CA SER A 165 -20.69 -4.20 31.65
C SER A 165 -19.20 -4.34 31.99
N ALA A 166 -18.65 -5.55 31.92
CA ALA A 166 -17.22 -5.80 32.08
C ALA A 166 -16.36 -5.19 30.94
N LEU A 167 -16.87 -5.22 29.71
CA LEU A 167 -16.20 -4.65 28.55
C LEU A 167 -16.30 -3.11 28.56
N ALA A 168 -17.44 -2.56 28.97
CA ALA A 168 -17.63 -1.12 29.08
C ALA A 168 -16.70 -0.49 30.13
N THR A 169 -16.56 -1.13 31.29
CA THR A 169 -15.69 -0.63 32.39
C THR A 169 -14.20 -0.76 32.07
N THR A 170 -13.79 -1.79 31.33
CA THR A 170 -12.39 -1.95 30.88
C THR A 170 -12.03 -0.96 29.77
N LEU A 171 -12.92 -0.73 28.80
CA LEU A 171 -12.71 0.29 27.76
C LEU A 171 -12.66 1.71 28.35
N ALA A 172 -13.53 2.03 29.31
CA ALA A 172 -13.57 3.34 29.96
C ALA A 172 -12.29 3.64 30.77
N LYS A 173 -11.60 2.63 31.27
CA LYS A 173 -10.32 2.77 32.00
C LYS A 173 -9.09 2.75 31.10
N THR A 174 -9.25 2.41 29.81
CA THR A 174 -8.13 2.27 28.89
C THR A 174 -7.71 3.65 28.35
N PRO A 175 -6.40 3.99 28.35
CA PRO A 175 -5.89 5.22 27.74
C PRO A 175 -6.26 5.28 26.25
N THR A 176 -6.72 6.44 25.79
CA THR A 176 -7.23 6.63 24.41
C THR A 176 -6.18 6.23 23.36
N SER A 177 -4.92 6.61 23.56
CA SER A 177 -3.85 6.30 22.61
C SER A 177 -3.53 4.81 22.55
N VAL A 178 -3.68 4.08 23.67
CA VAL A 178 -3.51 2.61 23.69
C VAL A 178 -4.67 1.93 22.98
N ALA A 179 -5.90 2.40 23.19
CA ALA A 179 -7.07 1.90 22.46
C ALA A 179 -6.93 2.12 20.94
N MET A 180 -6.49 3.31 20.52
CA MET A 180 -6.22 3.62 19.10
C MET A 180 -5.07 2.78 18.53
N LEU A 181 -4.00 2.54 19.29
CA LEU A 181 -2.91 1.66 18.89
C LEU A 181 -3.40 0.22 18.65
N MET A 182 -4.23 -0.30 19.56
CA MET A 182 -4.82 -1.63 19.43
C MET A 182 -5.75 -1.73 18.22
N LEU A 183 -6.61 -0.73 18.00
CA LEU A 183 -7.47 -0.67 16.81
C LEU A 183 -6.65 -0.63 15.52
N ASN A 184 -5.57 0.16 15.49
CA ASN A 184 -4.65 0.21 14.36
C ASN A 184 -3.94 -1.15 14.16
N ALA A 185 -3.51 -1.83 15.23
CA ALA A 185 -2.87 -3.14 15.13
C ALA A 185 -3.80 -4.22 14.59
N VAL A 186 -5.06 -4.27 15.05
CA VAL A 186 -6.07 -5.24 14.58
C VAL A 186 -6.41 -4.99 13.10
N THR A 187 -6.67 -3.75 12.72
CA THR A 187 -6.97 -3.41 11.32
C THR A 187 -5.77 -3.65 10.40
N GLN A 188 -4.55 -3.42 10.88
CA GLN A 188 -3.33 -3.74 10.14
C GLN A 188 -3.13 -5.25 9.99
N LEU A 189 -3.45 -6.05 11.01
CA LEU A 189 -3.42 -7.51 10.94
C LEU A 189 -4.40 -8.04 9.88
N LEU A 190 -5.64 -7.56 9.90
CA LEU A 190 -6.64 -7.92 8.88
C LEU A 190 -6.16 -7.54 7.47
N CYS A 191 -5.58 -6.34 7.33
CA CYS A 191 -5.01 -5.90 6.07
C CYS A 191 -3.87 -6.80 5.60
N ILE A 192 -2.86 -7.04 6.43
CA ILE A 192 -1.64 -7.74 6.00
C ILE A 192 -1.94 -9.20 5.67
N SER A 193 -2.89 -9.81 6.37
CA SER A 193 -3.43 -11.13 6.02
C SER A 193 -4.07 -11.10 4.63
N GLY A 194 -4.94 -10.12 4.36
CA GLY A 194 -5.54 -9.94 3.03
C GLY A 194 -4.51 -9.69 1.92
N VAL A 195 -3.45 -8.92 2.19
CA VAL A 195 -2.37 -8.64 1.24
C VAL A 195 -1.54 -9.90 0.96
N ASN A 196 -1.23 -10.71 1.97
CA ASN A 196 -0.50 -11.97 1.78
C ASN A 196 -1.34 -12.98 0.99
N LEU A 197 -2.63 -13.10 1.30
CA LEU A 197 -3.57 -13.91 0.53
C LEU A 197 -3.66 -13.45 -0.94
N LEU A 198 -3.72 -12.13 -1.17
CA LEU A 198 -3.76 -11.57 -2.52
C LEU A 198 -2.44 -11.82 -3.27
N SER A 199 -1.30 -11.65 -2.60
CA SER A 199 0.03 -11.89 -3.17
C SER A 199 0.26 -13.35 -3.55
N ALA A 200 -0.35 -14.29 -2.86
CA ALA A 200 -0.29 -15.70 -3.23
C ALA A 200 -1.12 -16.04 -4.48
N ASN A 201 -2.07 -15.18 -4.86
CA ASN A 201 -2.99 -15.44 -5.96
C ASN A 201 -2.84 -14.51 -7.15
N THR A 202 -2.01 -13.48 -7.05
CA THR A 202 -1.87 -12.45 -8.07
C THR A 202 -0.42 -11.99 -8.21
N SER A 203 -0.11 -11.23 -9.26
CA SER A 203 1.22 -10.66 -9.45
C SER A 203 1.53 -9.57 -8.43
N ALA A 204 2.81 -9.36 -8.12
CA ALA A 204 3.29 -8.28 -7.25
C ALA A 204 2.79 -6.91 -7.71
N VAL A 205 2.72 -6.67 -9.03
CA VAL A 205 2.18 -5.43 -9.60
C VAL A 205 0.69 -5.27 -9.27
N THR A 206 -0.11 -6.33 -9.43
CA THR A 206 -1.53 -6.32 -9.06
C THR A 206 -1.72 -5.97 -7.58
N VAL A 207 -0.90 -6.57 -6.70
CA VAL A 207 -0.91 -6.25 -5.25
C VAL A 207 -0.66 -4.76 -5.02
N THR A 208 0.35 -4.17 -5.67
CA THR A 208 0.63 -2.73 -5.52
C THR A 208 -0.51 -1.83 -5.99
N ILE A 209 -1.21 -2.20 -7.07
CA ILE A 209 -2.37 -1.47 -7.57
C ILE A 209 -3.52 -1.54 -6.57
N VAL A 210 -3.87 -2.73 -6.09
CA VAL A 210 -4.94 -2.91 -5.09
C VAL A 210 -4.63 -2.16 -3.80
N LEU A 211 -3.37 -2.14 -3.37
CA LEU A 211 -2.93 -1.36 -2.21
C LEU A 211 -3.09 0.15 -2.40
N ASN A 212 -2.79 0.68 -3.59
CA ASN A 212 -3.00 2.09 -3.90
C ASN A 212 -4.49 2.45 -3.96
N VAL A 213 -5.32 1.59 -4.56
CA VAL A 213 -6.78 1.74 -4.56
C VAL A 213 -7.32 1.74 -3.13
N ARG A 214 -6.89 0.81 -2.27
CA ARG A 214 -7.30 0.75 -0.85
C ARG A 214 -7.01 2.07 -0.13
N LYS A 215 -5.80 2.62 -0.26
CA LYS A 215 -5.43 3.89 0.39
C LYS A 215 -6.38 5.01 -0.02
N LEU A 216 -6.69 5.10 -1.31
CA LEU A 216 -7.60 6.12 -1.83
C LEU A 216 -9.05 5.91 -1.35
N VAL A 217 -9.54 4.68 -1.33
CA VAL A 217 -10.87 4.36 -0.78
C VAL A 217 -10.96 4.75 0.69
N SER A 218 -9.97 4.37 1.50
CA SER A 218 -9.91 4.76 2.92
C SER A 218 -9.90 6.28 3.09
N PHE A 219 -9.20 6.99 2.20
CA PHE A 219 -9.16 8.43 2.21
C PHE A 219 -10.51 9.08 1.83
N MET A 220 -11.18 8.59 0.77
CA MET A 220 -12.52 9.06 0.41
C MET A 220 -13.54 8.80 1.51
N PHE A 221 -13.48 7.60 2.13
CA PHE A 221 -14.33 7.26 3.27
C PHE A 221 -14.08 8.21 4.45
N SER A 222 -12.82 8.54 4.72
CA SER A 222 -12.46 9.52 5.75
C SER A 222 -13.08 10.90 5.47
N ILE A 223 -13.02 11.38 4.24
CA ILE A 223 -13.62 12.67 3.88
C ILE A 223 -15.14 12.65 4.04
N TRP A 224 -15.78 11.58 3.59
CA TRP A 224 -17.22 11.39 3.75
C TRP A 224 -17.63 11.36 5.23
N LEU A 225 -16.91 10.60 6.06
CA LEU A 225 -17.20 10.45 7.49
C LEU A 225 -16.99 11.75 8.27
N PHE A 226 -15.97 12.55 7.93
CA PHE A 226 -15.65 13.81 8.63
C PHE A 226 -16.29 15.05 8.00
N GLY A 227 -17.09 14.90 6.94
CA GLY A 227 -17.77 16.03 6.28
C GLY A 227 -16.82 17.04 5.62
N ASN A 228 -15.60 16.62 5.24
CA ASN A 228 -14.64 17.51 4.60
C ASN A 228 -15.04 17.80 3.14
N LYS A 229 -14.73 19.02 2.65
CA LYS A 229 -15.03 19.39 1.25
C LYS A 229 -14.09 18.67 0.28
N LEU A 230 -14.67 17.93 -0.67
CA LEU A 230 -13.94 17.33 -1.78
C LEU A 230 -13.53 18.41 -2.78
N SER A 231 -12.22 18.62 -2.98
CA SER A 231 -11.77 19.48 -4.07
C SER A 231 -11.94 18.76 -5.42
N GLY A 232 -12.26 19.52 -6.48
CA GLY A 232 -12.42 18.93 -7.83
C GLY A 232 -11.16 18.23 -8.32
N GLN A 233 -9.97 18.72 -7.94
CA GLN A 233 -8.68 18.08 -8.24
C GLN A 233 -8.55 16.70 -7.59
N MET A 234 -9.03 16.55 -6.36
CA MET A 234 -8.99 15.29 -5.62
C MET A 234 -9.96 14.26 -6.21
N LEU A 235 -11.14 14.71 -6.64
CA LEU A 235 -12.10 13.86 -7.35
C LEU A 235 -11.52 13.38 -8.69
N PHE A 236 -10.86 14.28 -9.43
CA PHE A 236 -10.19 13.92 -10.68
C PHE A 236 -9.06 12.91 -10.44
N GLY A 237 -8.18 13.15 -9.46
CA GLY A 237 -7.13 12.20 -9.08
C GLY A 237 -7.70 10.84 -8.68
N ALA A 238 -8.82 10.82 -7.95
CA ALA A 238 -9.51 9.60 -7.58
C ALA A 238 -10.04 8.84 -8.81
N ALA A 239 -10.71 9.54 -9.73
CA ALA A 239 -11.21 8.95 -10.98
C ALA A 239 -10.09 8.32 -11.81
N LEU A 240 -8.92 8.96 -11.88
CA LEU A 240 -7.74 8.41 -12.56
C LEU A 240 -7.26 7.10 -11.91
N VAL A 241 -7.18 7.04 -10.58
CA VAL A 241 -6.72 5.85 -9.85
C VAL A 241 -7.68 4.67 -10.01
N PHE A 242 -9.00 4.90 -9.87
CA PHE A 242 -9.99 3.85 -10.08
C PHE A 242 -10.04 3.40 -11.54
N GLY A 243 -10.00 4.35 -12.48
CA GLY A 243 -9.96 4.05 -13.91
C GLY A 243 -8.72 3.23 -14.29
N ALA A 244 -7.54 3.62 -13.80
CA ALA A 244 -6.30 2.88 -14.01
C ALA A 244 -6.34 1.47 -13.41
N GLY A 245 -6.86 1.32 -12.20
CA GLY A 245 -7.03 0.02 -11.55
C GLY A 245 -7.98 -0.89 -12.32
N ALA A 246 -9.12 -0.37 -12.76
CA ALA A 246 -10.10 -1.09 -13.57
C ALA A 246 -9.49 -1.49 -14.93
N LEU A 247 -8.78 -0.58 -15.59
CA LEU A 247 -8.14 -0.83 -16.89
C LEU A 247 -7.07 -1.92 -16.79
N TYR A 248 -6.23 -1.88 -15.76
CA TYR A 248 -5.23 -2.91 -15.50
C TYR A 248 -5.87 -4.28 -15.23
N GLY A 249 -6.90 -4.31 -14.37
CA GLY A 249 -7.64 -5.52 -14.04
C GLY A 249 -8.32 -6.14 -15.26
N TRP A 250 -8.93 -5.31 -16.10
CA TRP A 250 -9.57 -5.74 -17.35
C TRP A 250 -8.56 -6.36 -18.32
N GLU A 251 -7.44 -5.68 -18.57
CA GLU A 251 -6.39 -6.20 -19.47
C GLU A 251 -5.84 -7.53 -18.98
N THR A 252 -5.60 -7.64 -17.67
CA THR A 252 -5.02 -8.84 -17.05
C THR A 252 -5.98 -10.03 -17.07
N SER A 253 -7.27 -9.80 -16.80
CA SER A 253 -8.26 -10.87 -16.69
C SER A 253 -8.91 -11.27 -18.02
N VAL A 254 -9.14 -10.29 -18.91
CA VAL A 254 -9.94 -10.46 -20.14
C VAL A 254 -9.11 -10.17 -21.38
N GLY A 255 -8.40 -9.04 -21.41
CA GLY A 255 -7.69 -8.56 -22.60
C GLY A 255 -6.64 -9.53 -23.13
N ILE A 256 -5.77 -10.02 -22.26
CA ILE A 256 -4.71 -10.99 -22.62
C ILE A 256 -5.33 -12.32 -23.08
N LYS A 257 -6.27 -12.89 -22.31
CA LYS A 257 -6.92 -14.17 -22.65
C LYS A 257 -7.63 -14.12 -24.00
N ARG A 258 -8.31 -13.01 -24.31
CA ARG A 258 -9.02 -12.83 -25.59
C ARG A 258 -8.04 -12.80 -26.77
N ARG A 259 -6.89 -12.14 -26.63
CA ARG A 259 -5.86 -12.10 -27.68
C ARG A 259 -5.19 -13.47 -27.89
N GLU A 260 -4.94 -14.20 -26.82
CA GLU A 260 -4.41 -15.57 -26.91
C GLU A 260 -5.40 -16.53 -27.59
N GLY A 261 -6.69 -16.45 -27.25
CA GLY A 261 -7.74 -17.23 -27.92
C GLY A 261 -7.85 -16.89 -29.41
N GLY A 262 -7.78 -15.61 -29.76
CA GLY A 262 -7.76 -15.17 -31.16
C GLY A 262 -6.56 -15.70 -31.93
N ARG A 263 -5.35 -15.65 -31.35
CA ARG A 263 -4.13 -16.17 -31.99
C ARG A 263 -4.20 -17.67 -32.26
N LYS A 264 -4.68 -18.46 -31.29
CA LYS A 264 -4.87 -19.91 -31.45
C LYS A 264 -5.88 -20.25 -32.54
N SER A 265 -6.95 -19.46 -32.68
CA SER A 265 -7.94 -19.62 -33.74
C SER A 265 -7.33 -19.38 -35.13
N VAL A 266 -6.55 -18.31 -35.29
CA VAL A 266 -5.87 -18.00 -36.57
C VAL A 266 -4.81 -19.06 -36.91
N GLU A 267 -4.01 -19.51 -35.94
CA GLU A 267 -3.06 -20.62 -36.14
C GLU A 267 -3.76 -21.91 -36.57
N SER A 268 -4.90 -22.24 -35.96
CA SER A 268 -5.71 -23.40 -36.35
C SER A 268 -6.31 -23.25 -37.75
N ALA A 269 -6.72 -22.05 -38.14
CA ALA A 269 -7.26 -21.79 -39.49
C ALA A 269 -6.17 -21.92 -40.56
N ASN A 270 -5.00 -21.31 -40.35
CA ASN A 270 -3.86 -21.43 -41.25
C ASN A 270 -3.31 -22.86 -41.32
N GLY A 271 -3.33 -23.60 -40.21
CA GLY A 271 -2.93 -25.01 -40.17
C GLY A 271 -3.86 -25.93 -40.95
N ARG A 272 -5.16 -25.62 -41.01
CA ARG A 272 -6.12 -26.35 -41.87
C ARG A 272 -5.93 -26.01 -43.34
N ALA A 273 -5.82 -24.72 -43.68
CA ALA A 273 -5.59 -24.28 -45.05
C ALA A 273 -4.31 -24.86 -45.67
N ARG A 274 -3.27 -25.09 -44.87
CA ARG A 274 -2.02 -25.74 -45.31
C ARG A 274 -2.12 -27.26 -45.53
N LYS A 275 -3.15 -27.93 -45.01
CA LYS A 275 -3.36 -29.37 -45.20
C LYS A 275 -4.26 -29.69 -46.40
N GLU A 276 -4.94 -28.69 -46.94
CA GLU A 276 -5.82 -28.80 -48.12
C GLU A 276 -5.09 -28.44 -49.43
N LEU A 277 -3.81 -28.07 -49.36
CA LEU A 277 -2.88 -27.87 -50.47
C LEU A 277 -1.88 -29.04 -50.52
#